data_AF-A0A7M7NYE9-F1
#
_entry.id   AF-A0A7M7NYE9-F1
#
_cell.length_a   1.000
_cell.length_b   1.000
_cell.length_c   1.000
_cell.angle_alpha   90.00
_cell.angle_beta   90.00
_cell.angle_gamma   90.00
#
_symmetry.space_group_name_H-M   'P 1'
#
loop_
_entity.id
_entity.type
_entity.pdbx_description
1 polymer ?
#
loop_
_entity_poly.entity_id
_entity_poly.type
_entity_poly.pdbx_seq_one_letter_code
_entity_poly.pdbx_strand_id
1 'polypeptide(L)'
;MWSVSITPFQLHSILSLPRLQSLSLSESRPVDMDNGETLTRQITSESVDELSVDGRHLTSLWNLGLHTSCPRVKTFRLEWSDNENVSSDIVTMACSPFHHLTHLHIHRNMVYASSVTLNDPVSFCKAVKTSCPLLTKLSITHIYMYNGKAAEIIKLMKTHAHLTNIELERCSTDTDLDPLISEVNNEGKLTVTTIHGWVRYNNRLHAHPSIDSSPSFWHSINSK
;
A
#
# COMPACT_ATOMS: atom_id res chain seq x y z
N MET A 1 -14.61 16.36 -16.23
CA MET A 1 -15.11 15.03 -15.86
C MET A 1 -15.89 15.19 -14.56
N TRP A 2 -17.20 14.92 -14.58
CA TRP A 2 -18.11 15.22 -13.47
C TRP A 2 -17.96 14.10 -12.44
N SER A 3 -17.43 14.43 -11.25
CA SER A 3 -17.26 13.45 -10.17
C SER A 3 -18.40 13.65 -9.17
N VAL A 4 -19.01 12.53 -8.78
CA VAL A 4 -20.18 12.45 -7.89
C VAL A 4 -19.68 12.48 -6.45
N SER A 5 -20.13 13.46 -5.66
CA SER A 5 -19.99 13.43 -4.21
C SER A 5 -21.05 12.49 -3.63
N ILE A 6 -20.65 11.63 -2.68
CA ILE A 6 -21.60 10.82 -1.92
C ILE A 6 -22.13 11.66 -0.75
N THR A 7 -23.44 11.65 -0.50
CA THR A 7 -24.03 12.30 0.67
C THR A 7 -24.15 11.31 1.85
N PRO A 8 -24.23 11.79 3.10
CA PRO A 8 -24.49 10.92 4.25
C PRO A 8 -25.73 10.04 4.08
N PHE A 9 -26.81 10.58 3.51
CA PHE A 9 -28.04 9.83 3.20
C PHE A 9 -27.83 8.68 2.21
N GLN A 10 -27.03 8.90 1.16
CA GLN A 10 -26.69 7.85 0.19
C GLN A 10 -25.86 6.76 0.86
N LEU A 11 -24.87 7.15 1.67
CA LEU A 11 -24.03 6.21 2.40
C LEU A 11 -24.86 5.38 3.41
N HIS A 12 -25.81 6.01 4.09
CA HIS A 12 -26.79 5.32 4.93
C HIS A 12 -27.60 4.27 4.16
N SER A 13 -28.09 4.63 2.98
CA SER A 13 -28.87 3.72 2.12
C SER A 13 -28.03 2.52 1.68
N ILE A 14 -26.76 2.74 1.33
CA ILE A 14 -25.81 1.69 0.94
C ILE A 14 -25.52 0.76 2.14
N LEU A 15 -25.19 1.31 3.30
CA LEU A 15 -24.87 0.53 4.51
C LEU A 15 -26.05 -0.30 5.02
N SER A 16 -27.28 0.09 4.68
CA SER A 16 -28.50 -0.64 5.01
C SER A 16 -28.76 -1.86 4.12
N LEU A 17 -27.95 -2.08 3.07
CA LEU A 17 -28.09 -3.24 2.20
C LEU A 17 -27.70 -4.53 2.94
N PRO A 18 -28.61 -5.52 3.06
CA PRO A 18 -28.45 -6.67 3.96
C PRO A 18 -27.36 -7.67 3.56
N ARG A 19 -26.72 -7.48 2.39
CA ARG A 19 -25.69 -8.36 1.84
C ARG A 19 -24.46 -7.59 1.36
N LEU A 20 -24.31 -6.33 1.77
CA LEU A 20 -23.13 -5.56 1.43
C LEU A 20 -21.93 -6.11 2.20
N GLN A 21 -20.97 -6.71 1.49
CA GLN A 21 -19.74 -7.27 2.07
C GLN A 21 -18.55 -6.34 1.90
N SER A 22 -18.43 -5.75 0.71
CA SER A 22 -17.33 -4.84 0.36
C SER A 22 -17.88 -3.44 0.06
N LEU A 23 -17.26 -2.43 0.66
CA LEU A 23 -17.54 -1.02 0.41
C LEU A 23 -16.27 -0.31 -0.02
N SER A 24 -16.26 0.27 -1.22
CA SER A 24 -15.17 1.10 -1.70
C SER A 24 -15.65 2.54 -1.88
N LEU A 25 -14.99 3.46 -1.19
CA LEU A 25 -15.17 4.91 -1.31
C LEU A 25 -13.92 5.58 -1.91
N SER A 26 -13.06 4.77 -2.51
CA SER A 26 -11.87 5.21 -3.24
C SER A 26 -12.32 5.95 -4.51
N GLU A 27 -11.69 7.09 -4.84
CA GLU A 27 -12.06 8.01 -5.95
C GLU A 27 -13.33 8.88 -5.76
N SER A 28 -14.07 8.77 -4.66
CA SER A 28 -15.19 9.71 -4.41
C SER A 28 -14.65 11.10 -4.04
N ARG A 29 -15.27 12.17 -4.57
CA ARG A 29 -15.07 13.54 -4.07
C ARG A 29 -15.30 13.57 -2.55
N PRO A 30 -14.75 14.58 -1.84
CA PRO A 30 -15.06 14.76 -0.43
C PRO A 30 -16.56 14.67 -0.21
N VAL A 31 -16.96 13.91 0.82
CA VAL A 31 -18.36 13.80 1.23
C VAL A 31 -18.88 15.21 1.41
N ASP A 32 -19.98 15.53 0.74
CA ASP A 32 -20.61 16.83 0.87
C ASP A 32 -21.20 16.92 2.29
N MET A 33 -20.54 17.72 3.12
CA MET A 33 -20.81 17.83 4.56
C MET A 33 -21.77 18.99 4.89
N ASP A 34 -22.38 19.64 3.89
CA ASP A 34 -23.17 20.88 4.06
C ASP A 34 -24.36 20.78 5.04
N ASN A 35 -24.68 19.58 5.54
CA ASN A 35 -25.89 19.34 6.33
C ASN A 35 -25.64 19.08 7.83
N GLY A 36 -24.38 18.92 8.27
CA GLY A 36 -24.07 18.52 9.65
C GLY A 36 -24.58 17.11 10.05
N GLU A 37 -25.03 16.32 9.07
CA GLU A 37 -25.48 14.94 9.26
C GLU A 37 -24.30 14.00 9.53
N THR A 38 -24.47 13.12 10.51
CA THR A 38 -23.55 12.02 10.82
C THR A 38 -24.24 10.69 10.54
N LEU A 39 -23.48 9.62 10.28
CA LEU A 39 -24.04 8.28 10.28
C LEU A 39 -24.50 7.98 11.71
N THR A 40 -25.79 8.16 11.97
CA THR A 40 -26.34 7.95 13.30
C THR A 40 -26.14 6.49 13.70
N ARG A 41 -25.91 6.26 15.01
CA ARG A 41 -25.58 4.96 15.63
C ARG A 41 -26.57 3.81 15.35
N GLN A 42 -27.69 4.09 14.68
CA GLN A 42 -28.74 3.13 14.35
C GLN A 42 -28.43 2.28 13.10
N ILE A 43 -27.49 2.69 12.23
CA ILE A 43 -27.16 1.91 11.02
C ILE A 43 -25.73 1.38 11.15
N THR A 44 -25.65 0.17 11.69
CA THR A 44 -24.45 -0.67 11.69
C THR A 44 -24.62 -1.75 10.63
N SER A 45 -23.72 -1.75 9.64
CA SER A 45 -23.63 -2.83 8.67
C SER A 45 -22.78 -3.95 9.26
N GLU A 46 -23.45 -4.96 9.82
CA GLU A 46 -22.81 -6.15 10.37
C GLU A 46 -22.27 -7.10 9.27
N SER A 47 -22.57 -6.83 8.00
CA SER A 47 -22.14 -7.65 6.86
C SER A 47 -20.88 -7.16 6.17
N VAL A 48 -20.49 -5.88 6.35
CA VAL A 48 -19.31 -5.31 5.70
C VAL A 48 -18.05 -5.84 6.37
N ASP A 49 -17.27 -6.63 5.62
CA ASP A 49 -16.00 -7.19 6.04
C ASP A 49 -14.80 -6.57 5.30
N GLU A 50 -15.03 -5.92 4.16
CA GLU A 50 -14.03 -5.21 3.39
C GLU A 50 -14.39 -3.72 3.22
N LEU A 51 -13.44 -2.84 3.55
CA LEU A 51 -13.59 -1.40 3.39
C LEU A 51 -12.36 -0.82 2.67
N SER A 52 -12.60 0.02 1.66
CA SER A 52 -11.57 0.74 0.92
C SER A 52 -11.85 2.24 0.97
N VAL A 53 -10.86 3.05 1.36
CA VAL A 53 -10.98 4.51 1.49
C VAL A 53 -9.72 5.23 1.01
N ASP A 54 -9.89 6.44 0.47
CA ASP A 54 -8.78 7.37 0.20
C ASP A 54 -8.33 8.04 1.51
N GLY A 55 -7.02 7.99 1.79
CA GLY A 55 -6.40 8.60 2.96
C GLY A 55 -6.69 10.10 3.10
N ARG A 56 -6.89 10.83 1.98
CA ARG A 56 -7.27 12.25 1.99
C ARG A 56 -8.61 12.54 2.64
N HIS A 57 -9.53 11.59 2.53
CA HIS A 57 -10.92 11.76 2.98
C HIS A 57 -11.19 11.04 4.31
N LEU A 58 -10.18 10.38 4.87
CA LEU A 58 -10.30 9.57 6.07
C LEU A 58 -10.90 10.34 7.25
N THR A 59 -10.37 11.54 7.56
CA THR A 59 -10.86 12.34 8.69
C THR A 59 -12.33 12.69 8.54
N SER A 60 -12.76 13.10 7.35
CA SER A 60 -14.17 13.41 7.09
C SER A 60 -15.06 12.17 7.22
N LEU A 61 -14.63 11.03 6.65
CA LEU A 61 -15.36 9.77 6.76
C LEU A 61 -15.47 9.29 8.22
N TRP A 62 -14.44 9.53 9.03
CA TRP A 62 -14.43 9.13 10.44
C TRP A 62 -15.30 10.06 11.28
N ASN A 63 -15.30 11.37 10.98
CA ASN A 63 -16.22 12.32 11.59
C ASN A 63 -17.68 12.00 11.28
N LEU A 64 -17.94 11.41 10.11
CA LEU A 64 -19.26 10.89 9.76
C LEU A 64 -19.60 9.58 10.48
N GLY A 65 -18.67 8.96 11.19
CA GLY A 65 -18.91 7.72 11.93
C GLY A 65 -18.80 6.44 11.10
N LEU A 66 -18.23 6.49 9.89
CA LEU A 66 -18.14 5.30 9.00
C LEU A 66 -17.45 4.10 9.67
N HIS A 67 -16.39 4.37 10.44
CA HIS A 67 -15.68 3.32 11.18
C HIS A 67 -16.56 2.63 12.23
N THR A 68 -17.51 3.34 12.82
CA THR A 68 -18.48 2.75 13.77
C THR A 68 -19.61 2.00 13.07
N SER A 69 -19.97 2.41 11.86
CA SER A 69 -20.99 1.74 11.06
C SER A 69 -20.52 0.44 10.43
N CYS A 70 -19.20 0.20 10.32
CA CYS A 70 -18.63 -1.04 9.77
C CYS A 70 -17.70 -1.73 10.80
N PRO A 71 -18.21 -2.18 11.96
CA PRO A 71 -17.36 -2.66 13.06
C PRO A 71 -16.68 -4.00 12.78
N ARG A 72 -17.17 -4.76 11.79
CA ARG A 72 -16.68 -6.11 11.46
C ARG A 72 -15.64 -6.16 10.34
N VAL A 73 -15.13 -5.01 9.90
CA VAL A 73 -14.10 -4.95 8.86
C VAL A 73 -12.90 -5.81 9.25
N LYS A 74 -12.57 -6.75 8.37
CA LYS A 74 -11.42 -7.66 8.44
C LYS A 74 -10.35 -7.32 7.42
N THR A 75 -10.76 -6.73 6.29
CA THR A 75 -9.89 -6.28 5.22
C THR A 75 -10.05 -4.79 5.02
N PHE A 76 -8.99 -4.04 5.27
CA PHE A 76 -8.99 -2.60 5.09
C PHE A 76 -7.96 -2.18 4.05
N ARG A 77 -8.42 -1.45 3.04
CA ARG A 77 -7.60 -0.89 1.98
C ARG A 77 -7.52 0.61 2.16
N LEU A 78 -6.29 1.11 2.28
CA LEU A 78 -6.01 2.52 2.38
C LEU A 78 -5.30 2.97 1.11
N GLU A 79 -6.01 3.76 0.32
CA GLU A 79 -5.50 4.34 -0.91
C GLU A 79 -4.79 5.66 -0.62
N TRP A 80 -3.58 5.81 -1.17
CA TRP A 80 -2.82 7.04 -1.11
C TRP A 80 -2.89 7.78 -2.44
N SER A 81 -3.16 9.07 -2.32
CA SER A 81 -3.22 9.97 -3.45
C SER A 81 -1.85 10.50 -3.87
N ASP A 82 -1.78 11.05 -5.08
CA ASP A 82 -0.56 11.66 -5.59
C ASP A 82 -0.04 12.79 -4.72
N ASN A 83 1.29 12.84 -4.58
CA ASN A 83 2.05 13.82 -3.79
C ASN A 83 1.92 13.71 -2.26
N GLU A 84 1.24 12.69 -1.74
CA GLU A 84 1.23 12.39 -0.31
C GLU A 84 2.16 11.22 -0.01
N ASN A 85 2.95 11.33 1.06
CA ASN A 85 3.73 10.22 1.56
C ASN A 85 2.90 9.40 2.53
N VAL A 86 3.19 8.09 2.63
CA VAL A 86 2.54 7.24 3.63
C VAL A 86 2.85 7.80 5.03
N SER A 87 1.80 8.22 5.73
CA SER A 87 1.87 8.76 7.09
C SER A 87 1.45 7.72 8.12
N SER A 88 2.30 7.55 9.14
CA SER A 88 2.04 6.66 10.27
C SER A 88 0.83 7.11 11.11
N ASP A 89 0.57 8.42 11.17
CA ASP A 89 -0.57 8.98 11.90
C ASP A 89 -1.89 8.64 11.20
N ILE A 90 -1.90 8.70 9.86
CA ILE A 90 -3.06 8.31 9.06
C ILE A 90 -3.30 6.80 9.19
N VAL A 91 -2.25 5.97 9.12
CA VAL A 91 -2.39 4.52 9.35
C VAL A 91 -2.95 4.23 10.73
N THR A 92 -2.45 4.91 11.76
CA THR A 92 -2.93 4.78 13.15
C THR A 92 -4.40 5.16 13.24
N MET A 93 -4.78 6.34 12.75
CA MET A 93 -6.16 6.83 12.76
C MET A 93 -7.11 5.90 12.02
N ALA A 94 -6.69 5.39 10.86
CA ALA A 94 -7.53 4.57 10.00
C ALA A 94 -7.77 3.18 10.59
N CYS A 95 -6.73 2.55 11.18
CA CYS A 95 -6.82 1.16 11.58
C CYS A 95 -7.31 0.96 13.02
N SER A 96 -7.05 1.91 13.92
CA SER A 96 -7.35 1.76 15.36
C SER A 96 -8.82 1.41 15.70
N PRO A 97 -9.83 1.87 14.93
CA PRO A 97 -11.21 1.47 15.18
C PRO A 97 -11.57 0.01 14.86
N PHE A 98 -10.75 -0.70 14.06
CA PHE A 98 -11.10 -2.02 13.53
C PHE A 98 -10.43 -3.15 14.32
N HIS A 99 -11.07 -3.57 15.40
CA HIS A 99 -10.53 -4.60 16.30
C HIS A 99 -10.44 -6.01 15.67
N HIS A 100 -11.13 -6.25 14.56
CA HIS A 100 -11.12 -7.52 13.82
C HIS A 100 -10.25 -7.48 12.55
N LEU A 101 -9.48 -6.41 12.36
CA LEU A 101 -8.66 -6.23 11.18
C LEU A 101 -7.57 -7.29 11.11
N THR A 102 -7.58 -8.07 10.03
CA THR A 102 -6.61 -9.15 9.76
C THR A 102 -5.80 -8.87 8.49
N HIS A 103 -6.33 -8.04 7.59
CA HIS A 103 -5.71 -7.71 6.31
C HIS A 103 -5.65 -6.20 6.14
N LEU A 104 -4.45 -5.67 6.00
CA LEU A 104 -4.19 -4.26 5.71
C LEU A 104 -3.52 -4.16 4.35
N HIS A 105 -4.14 -3.43 3.44
CA HIS A 105 -3.59 -3.14 2.12
C HIS A 105 -3.32 -1.64 2.01
N ILE A 106 -2.04 -1.27 1.93
CA ILE A 106 -1.62 0.09 1.62
C ILE A 106 -1.32 0.13 0.12
N HIS A 107 -2.05 0.93 -0.64
CA HIS A 107 -1.80 1.03 -2.06
C HIS A 107 -1.93 2.44 -2.57
N ARG A 108 -1.38 2.64 -3.77
CA ARG A 108 -1.56 3.86 -4.54
C ARG A 108 -2.28 3.51 -5.84
N ASN A 109 -3.23 4.36 -6.22
CA ASN A 109 -3.87 4.29 -7.53
C ASN A 109 -2.99 4.96 -8.59
N MET A 110 -2.72 4.24 -9.69
CA MET A 110 -1.70 4.58 -10.69
C MET A 110 -2.14 5.62 -11.72
N VAL A 111 -3.21 6.38 -11.49
CA VAL A 111 -3.79 7.29 -12.50
C VAL A 111 -2.80 8.39 -12.94
N TYR A 112 -1.81 8.75 -12.10
CA TYR A 112 -0.88 9.85 -12.41
C TYR A 112 0.61 9.47 -12.24
N ALA A 113 1.49 10.36 -12.70
CA ALA A 113 2.95 10.11 -12.77
C ALA A 113 3.73 10.42 -11.49
N SER A 114 3.08 10.87 -10.41
CA SER A 114 3.76 11.20 -9.15
C SER A 114 4.22 9.94 -8.40
N SER A 115 4.96 10.08 -7.30
CA SER A 115 5.42 8.94 -6.49
C SER A 115 4.98 9.10 -5.04
N VAL A 116 4.11 8.21 -4.56
CA VAL A 116 3.86 8.05 -3.12
C VAL A 116 5.02 7.26 -2.53
N THR A 117 5.68 7.82 -1.53
CA THR A 117 6.83 7.19 -0.88
C THR A 117 6.49 6.85 0.57
N LEU A 118 7.01 5.72 1.05
CA LEU A 118 7.08 5.43 2.48
C LEU A 118 8.45 5.89 2.96
N ASN A 119 8.50 6.95 3.77
CA ASN A 119 9.77 7.57 4.19
C ASN A 119 10.32 7.04 5.50
N ASP A 120 9.43 6.70 6.44
CA ASP A 120 9.80 6.23 7.78
C ASP A 120 9.23 4.82 8.03
N PRO A 121 9.98 3.77 7.70
CA PRO A 121 9.55 2.39 7.94
C PRO A 121 9.40 2.06 9.43
N VAL A 122 10.17 2.69 10.31
CA VAL A 122 10.12 2.43 11.76
C VAL A 122 8.80 2.91 12.34
N SER A 123 8.44 4.16 12.11
CA SER A 123 7.16 4.72 12.58
C SER A 123 5.98 4.00 11.94
N PHE A 124 6.08 3.65 10.65
CA PHE A 124 5.04 2.89 9.96
C PHE A 124 4.80 1.53 10.63
N CYS A 125 5.87 0.74 10.85
CA CYS A 125 5.76 -0.56 11.50
C CYS A 125 5.22 -0.44 12.93
N LYS A 126 5.58 0.62 13.67
CA LYS A 126 5.04 0.89 15.00
C LYS A 126 3.54 1.19 14.96
N ALA A 127 3.09 2.02 14.02
CA ALA A 127 1.68 2.31 13.81
C ALA A 127 0.89 1.03 13.51
N VAL A 128 1.36 0.22 12.55
CA VAL A 128 0.70 -1.05 12.19
C VAL A 128 0.63 -2.01 13.38
N LYS A 129 1.73 -2.22 14.12
CA LYS A 129 1.74 -3.11 15.30
C LYS A 129 0.78 -2.66 16.39
N THR A 130 0.64 -1.35 16.58
CA THR A 130 -0.18 -0.78 17.64
C THR A 130 -1.67 -0.81 17.26
N SER A 131 -1.98 -0.47 16.02
CA SER A 131 -3.37 -0.32 15.56
C SER A 131 -3.98 -1.59 14.99
N CYS A 132 -3.16 -2.56 14.57
CA CYS A 132 -3.62 -3.80 13.93
C CYS A 132 -3.10 -5.05 14.67
N PRO A 133 -3.37 -5.25 15.97
CA PRO A 133 -2.73 -6.30 16.77
C PRO A 133 -3.00 -7.72 16.23
N LEU A 134 -4.11 -7.95 15.52
CA LEU A 134 -4.50 -9.24 14.93
C LEU A 134 -4.13 -9.38 13.45
N LEU A 135 -3.32 -8.48 12.90
CA LEU A 135 -2.95 -8.50 11.49
C LEU A 135 -2.23 -9.80 11.10
N THR A 136 -2.79 -10.50 10.12
CA THR A 136 -2.21 -11.71 9.52
C THR A 136 -1.54 -11.44 8.18
N LYS A 137 -2.01 -10.41 7.46
CA LYS A 137 -1.48 -10.05 6.14
C LYS A 137 -1.31 -8.54 5.99
N LEU A 138 -0.12 -8.13 5.56
CA LEU A 138 0.21 -6.77 5.16
C LEU A 138 0.56 -6.76 3.66
N SER A 139 -0.23 -6.06 2.86
CA SER A 139 0.07 -5.84 1.44
C SER A 139 0.45 -4.38 1.21
N ILE A 140 1.55 -4.14 0.50
CA ILE A 140 1.97 -2.81 0.07
C ILE A 140 2.19 -2.82 -1.44
N THR A 141 1.46 -1.96 -2.16
CA THR A 141 1.43 -1.97 -3.62
C THR A 141 1.65 -0.58 -4.18
N HIS A 142 2.59 -0.44 -5.12
CA HIS A 142 2.89 0.83 -5.80
C HIS A 142 3.35 1.98 -4.87
N ILE A 143 3.95 1.65 -3.73
CA ILE A 143 4.54 2.62 -2.80
C ILE A 143 6.06 2.56 -2.92
N TYR A 144 6.69 3.68 -3.22
CA TYR A 144 8.14 3.76 -3.39
C TYR A 144 8.84 3.59 -2.04
N MET A 145 9.72 2.59 -1.93
CA MET A 145 10.51 2.38 -0.71
C MET A 145 11.93 1.88 -0.98
N TYR A 146 12.18 1.25 -2.15
CA TYR A 146 13.45 0.60 -2.49
C TYR A 146 13.84 -0.52 -1.52
N ASN A 147 14.92 -1.25 -1.82
CA ASN A 147 15.33 -2.42 -1.02
C ASN A 147 15.60 -2.10 0.44
N GLY A 148 16.25 -0.96 0.74
CA GLY A 148 16.62 -0.60 2.11
C GLY A 148 15.43 -0.51 3.05
N LYS A 149 14.40 0.26 2.68
CA LYS A 149 13.22 0.43 3.53
C LYS A 149 12.32 -0.82 3.51
N ALA A 150 12.23 -1.51 2.37
CA ALA A 150 11.52 -2.79 2.30
C ALA A 150 12.13 -3.82 3.27
N ALA A 151 13.47 -3.94 3.28
CA ALA A 151 14.20 -4.81 4.19
C ALA A 151 13.95 -4.45 5.66
N GLU A 152 13.91 -3.16 5.98
CA GLU A 152 13.61 -2.69 7.33
C GLU A 152 12.18 -3.04 7.77
N ILE A 153 11.17 -2.84 6.91
CA ILE A 153 9.80 -3.26 7.18
C ILE A 153 9.72 -4.76 7.42
N ILE A 154 10.32 -5.57 6.54
CA ILE A 154 10.34 -7.03 6.67
C ILE A 154 10.91 -7.41 8.05
N LYS A 155 12.11 -6.91 8.39
CA LYS A 155 12.79 -7.23 9.66
C LYS A 155 11.98 -6.79 10.88
N LEU A 156 11.44 -5.59 10.88
CA LEU A 156 10.64 -5.07 11.99
C LEU A 156 9.34 -5.85 12.15
N MET A 157 8.67 -6.20 11.06
CA MET A 157 7.38 -6.87 11.13
C MET A 157 7.44 -8.36 11.49
N LYS A 158 8.63 -9.00 11.45
CA LYS A 158 8.84 -10.36 12.00
C LYS A 158 8.40 -10.52 13.45
N THR A 159 8.41 -9.44 14.24
CA THR A 159 8.00 -9.48 15.65
C THR A 159 6.50 -9.29 15.85
N HIS A 160 5.73 -9.05 14.79
CA HIS A 160 4.27 -8.96 14.90
C HIS A 160 3.70 -10.34 15.24
N ALA A 161 2.82 -10.42 16.25
CA ALA A 161 2.45 -11.69 16.87
C ALA A 161 1.72 -12.65 15.91
N HIS A 162 0.85 -12.12 15.06
CA HIS A 162 -0.03 -12.90 14.19
C HIS A 162 0.29 -12.76 12.69
N LEU A 163 1.29 -11.96 12.33
CA LEU A 163 1.57 -11.69 10.91
C LEU A 163 2.24 -12.90 10.27
N THR A 164 1.64 -13.41 9.20
CA THR A 164 2.14 -14.57 8.46
C THR A 164 2.47 -14.24 7.00
N ASN A 165 1.96 -13.12 6.47
CA ASN A 165 2.23 -12.72 5.09
C ASN A 165 2.58 -11.22 4.95
N ILE A 166 3.66 -10.91 4.23
CA ILE A 166 3.94 -9.59 3.67
C ILE A 166 4.00 -9.71 2.14
N GLU A 167 3.22 -8.88 1.46
CA GLU A 167 3.24 -8.80 0.00
C GLU A 167 3.73 -7.41 -0.42
N LEU A 168 4.80 -7.39 -1.20
CA LEU A 168 5.38 -6.16 -1.74
C LEU A 168 5.25 -6.17 -3.27
N GLU A 169 4.37 -5.35 -3.81
CA GLU A 169 4.17 -5.27 -5.25
C GLU A 169 4.60 -3.91 -5.79
N ARG A 170 5.52 -3.92 -6.77
CA ARG A 170 5.95 -2.75 -7.54
C ARG A 170 6.39 -1.58 -6.64
N CYS A 171 7.07 -1.89 -5.54
CA CYS A 171 7.53 -0.95 -4.51
C CYS A 171 8.94 -0.36 -4.78
N SER A 172 9.35 -0.37 -6.05
CA SER A 172 10.71 -0.01 -6.52
C SER A 172 11.83 -0.82 -5.89
N THR A 173 11.56 -2.06 -5.53
CA THR A 173 12.55 -3.07 -5.12
C THR A 173 13.13 -3.78 -6.34
N ASP A 174 14.31 -4.39 -6.20
CA ASP A 174 14.94 -5.31 -7.15
C ASP A 174 15.44 -6.57 -6.44
N THR A 175 16.09 -7.44 -7.20
CA THR A 175 16.56 -8.77 -6.81
C THR A 175 17.60 -8.76 -5.68
N ASP A 176 18.23 -7.61 -5.36
CA ASP A 176 19.14 -7.56 -4.21
C ASP A 176 18.40 -7.72 -2.87
N LEU A 177 17.07 -7.59 -2.86
CA LEU A 177 16.23 -7.90 -1.70
C LEU A 177 15.98 -9.41 -1.51
N ASP A 178 16.12 -10.22 -2.57
CA ASP A 178 15.75 -11.64 -2.58
C ASP A 178 16.49 -12.50 -1.55
N PRO A 179 17.80 -12.28 -1.27
CA PRO A 179 18.49 -13.04 -0.23
C PRO A 179 17.82 -12.89 1.14
N LEU A 180 17.38 -11.69 1.51
CA LEU A 180 16.67 -11.45 2.76
C LEU A 180 15.28 -12.10 2.75
N ILE A 181 14.57 -12.03 1.62
CA ILE A 181 13.26 -12.67 1.47
C ILE A 181 13.40 -14.19 1.65
N SER A 182 14.40 -14.80 1.02
CA SER A 182 14.68 -16.23 1.16
C SER A 182 15.02 -16.60 2.60
N GLU A 183 15.89 -15.83 3.26
CA GLU A 183 16.24 -16.02 4.67
C GLU A 183 14.98 -16.03 5.55
N VAL A 184 14.13 -15.01 5.43
CA VAL A 184 12.91 -14.88 6.25
C VAL A 184 11.91 -15.99 5.94
N ASN A 185 11.72 -16.35 4.67
CA ASN A 185 10.80 -17.42 4.28
C ASN A 185 11.26 -18.79 4.80
N ASN A 186 12.57 -19.04 4.82
CA ASN A 186 13.14 -20.29 5.33
C ASN A 186 12.99 -20.46 6.85
N GLU A 187 12.79 -19.37 7.61
CA GLU A 187 12.45 -19.46 9.04
C GLU A 187 11.03 -20.01 9.27
N GLY A 188 10.16 -20.01 8.25
CA GLY A 188 8.81 -20.61 8.29
C GLY A 188 7.77 -19.84 9.11
N LYS A 189 8.15 -18.75 9.79
CA LYS A 189 7.23 -17.91 10.58
C LYS A 189 6.45 -16.91 9.72
N LEU A 190 7.13 -16.32 8.73
CA LEU A 190 6.62 -15.23 7.92
C LEU A 190 6.92 -15.53 6.46
N THR A 191 5.91 -15.46 5.61
CA THR A 191 6.07 -15.52 4.17
C THR A 191 6.12 -14.10 3.62
N VAL A 192 7.16 -13.80 2.87
CA VAL A 192 7.33 -12.56 2.12
C VAL A 192 7.30 -12.89 0.64
N THR A 193 6.43 -12.20 -0.09
CA THR A 193 6.38 -12.28 -1.55
C THR A 193 6.64 -10.91 -2.14
N THR A 194 7.33 -10.88 -3.27
CA THR A 194 7.68 -9.64 -3.97
C THR A 194 7.37 -9.77 -5.46
N ILE A 195 6.82 -8.70 -6.03
CA ILE A 195 6.83 -8.47 -7.47
C ILE A 195 7.63 -7.19 -7.66
N HIS A 196 8.87 -7.31 -8.13
CA HIS A 196 9.74 -6.16 -8.34
C HIS A 196 9.13 -5.18 -9.35
N GLY A 197 9.22 -3.90 -9.03
CA GLY A 197 8.78 -2.82 -9.92
C GLY A 197 9.86 -2.45 -10.92
N TRP A 198 9.56 -1.51 -11.82
CA TRP A 198 10.58 -0.93 -12.69
C TRP A 198 11.58 -0.14 -11.85
N VAL A 199 12.75 -0.71 -11.62
CA VAL A 199 13.89 0.05 -11.11
C VAL A 199 14.37 0.94 -12.25
N ARG A 200 14.32 2.26 -12.06
CA ARG A 200 15.06 3.16 -12.95
C ARG A 200 16.53 2.89 -12.68
N TYR A 201 17.12 1.97 -13.44
CA TYR A 201 18.57 1.77 -13.48
C TYR A 201 19.20 3.10 -13.91
N ASN A 202 19.69 3.88 -12.95
CA ASN A 202 20.69 4.88 -13.25
C ASN A 202 21.97 4.10 -13.53
N ASN A 203 22.29 3.90 -14.82
CA ASN A 203 23.56 3.36 -15.26
C ASN A 203 24.72 4.14 -14.61
N ARG A 204 25.24 3.64 -13.49
CA ARG A 204 26.52 4.03 -12.92
C ARG A 204 27.43 2.81 -12.96
N LEU A 205 28.21 2.78 -14.03
CA LEU A 205 29.62 2.36 -14.06
C LEU A 205 29.92 0.94 -13.57
N HIS A 206 29.69 -0.04 -14.43
CA HIS A 206 30.78 -0.97 -14.72
C HIS A 206 31.53 -0.43 -15.94
N ALA A 207 32.60 0.31 -15.66
CA ALA A 207 33.64 0.57 -16.63
C ALA A 207 34.22 -0.79 -17.07
N HIS A 208 33.82 -1.24 -18.25
CA HIS A 208 34.66 -2.16 -18.99
C HIS A 208 35.93 -1.39 -19.40
N PRO A 209 37.14 -1.90 -19.16
CA PRO A 209 38.31 -1.37 -19.82
C PRO A 209 38.10 -1.62 -21.31
N SER A 210 37.97 -0.52 -22.06
CA SER A 210 38.13 -0.52 -23.51
C SER A 210 39.52 -1.06 -23.82
N ILE A 211 39.60 -2.34 -24.22
CA ILE A 211 40.78 -2.83 -24.91
C ILE A 211 40.73 -2.22 -26.30
N ASP A 212 41.47 -1.12 -26.38
CA ASP A 212 41.96 -0.50 -27.58
C ASP A 212 42.76 -1.53 -28.39
N SER A 213 42.28 -1.87 -29.58
CA SER A 213 43.03 -2.56 -30.63
C SER A 213 42.23 -2.50 -31.93
N SER A 214 42.23 -1.34 -32.58
CA SER A 214 42.30 -1.30 -34.04
C SER A 214 43.72 -0.89 -34.42
N PRO A 215 44.29 -1.58 -35.42
CA PRO A 215 44.69 -0.81 -36.58
C PRO A 215 44.16 -1.44 -37.86
N SER A 216 43.41 -0.63 -38.60
CA SER A 216 43.17 -0.78 -40.02
C SER A 216 44.51 -0.78 -40.78
N PHE A 217 44.76 -1.80 -41.60
CA PHE A 217 45.64 -1.67 -42.77
C PHE A 217 45.08 -2.46 -43.96
N TRP A 218 44.78 -1.72 -45.02
CA TRP A 218 44.60 -2.23 -46.37
C TRP A 218 45.96 -2.67 -46.93
N HIS A 219 46.02 -3.83 -47.60
CA HIS A 219 46.78 -3.98 -48.85
C HIS A 219 46.25 -5.17 -49.66
N SER A 220 45.93 -4.87 -50.92
CA SER A 220 45.74 -5.81 -52.04
C SER A 220 47.10 -6.37 -52.48
N ILE A 221 47.19 -7.63 -52.94
CA ILE A 221 48.09 -8.14 -54.02
C ILE A 221 47.65 -9.57 -54.45
N ASN A 222 47.85 -9.82 -55.74
CA ASN A 222 47.44 -10.90 -56.65
C ASN A 222 47.84 -12.37 -56.38
N SER A 223 47.09 -13.24 -57.09
CA SER A 223 47.47 -14.47 -57.82
C SER A 223 47.77 -15.78 -57.09
N LYS A 224 46.92 -16.78 -57.36
CA LYS A 224 47.25 -17.88 -58.28
C LYS A 224 45.99 -18.43 -58.95
#